data_AF-A0A6P5SXK2-F1
#
_entry.id   AF-A0A6P5SXK2-F1
#
_cell.length_a   1.000
_cell.length_b   1.000
_cell.length_c   1.000
_cell.angle_alpha   90.00
_cell.angle_beta   90.00
_cell.angle_gamma   90.00
#
_symmetry.space_group_name_H-M   'P 1'
#
loop_
_entity.id
_entity.type
_entity.pdbx_description
1 polymer ?
#
loop_
_entity_poly.entity_id
_entity_poly.type
_entity_poly.pdbx_seq_one_letter_code
_entity_poly.pdbx_strand_id
1 'polypeptide(L)'
;MRNSTSLKQEFLKKWIKGLQVCNSSSEKKMTILERKKAIKLSADIAMASTRNGTTCWSRAIIANATQSNRVVVERILGPHKPSRSVSSVMHKKILKKSRRVCSSRSRRVLMRKRDAVKTRSIAKRLVWKKTQVLKSLVPGGEFMEDEMCLIAETLDYIVSLRAQVDVMRCLATTTELINGK
;
A
#
# COMPACT_ATOMS: atom_id res chain seq x y z
N MET A 1 -11.88 -0.51 -12.68
CA MET A 1 -10.41 -0.72 -12.65
C MET A 1 -9.78 0.31 -13.58
N ARG A 2 -8.74 1.04 -13.15
CA ARG A 2 -8.06 2.02 -14.03
C ARG A 2 -7.35 1.27 -15.16
N ASN A 3 -7.32 1.85 -16.37
CA ASN A 3 -6.58 1.28 -17.49
C ASN A 3 -5.07 1.23 -17.15
N SER A 4 -4.46 0.06 -17.34
CA SER A 4 -3.06 -0.18 -16.98
C SER A 4 -2.09 0.74 -17.72
N THR A 5 -2.38 1.07 -18.98
CA THR A 5 -1.56 1.95 -19.82
C THR A 5 -1.51 3.38 -19.26
N SER A 6 -2.64 3.94 -18.82
CA SER A 6 -2.66 5.29 -18.23
C SER A 6 -1.88 5.34 -16.92
N LEU A 7 -1.98 4.29 -16.10
CA LEU A 7 -1.26 4.22 -14.83
C LEU A 7 0.25 4.25 -15.06
N LYS A 8 0.75 3.48 -16.03
CA LYS A 8 2.17 3.49 -16.41
C LYS A 8 2.62 4.86 -16.91
N GLN A 9 1.82 5.49 -17.78
CA GLN A 9 2.12 6.84 -18.30
C GLN A 9 2.11 7.91 -17.20
N GLU A 10 1.13 7.86 -16.30
CA GLU A 10 1.01 8.80 -15.19
C GLU A 10 2.16 8.62 -14.19
N PHE A 11 2.51 7.37 -13.88
CA PHE A 11 3.68 7.03 -13.08
C PHE A 11 4.95 7.58 -13.72
N LEU A 12 5.20 7.29 -15.00
CA LEU A 12 6.39 7.76 -15.72
C LEU A 12 6.50 9.29 -15.70
N LYS A 13 5.40 9.99 -16.00
CA LYS A 13 5.35 11.46 -15.97
C LYS A 13 5.71 12.02 -14.60
N LYS A 14 5.18 11.44 -13.53
CA LYS A 14 5.47 11.87 -12.14
C LYS A 14 6.90 11.49 -11.73
N TRP A 15 7.40 10.35 -12.18
CA TRP A 15 8.73 9.88 -11.85
C TRP A 15 9.83 10.69 -12.55
N ILE A 16 9.65 11.06 -13.82
CA ILE A 16 10.57 11.97 -14.53
C ILE A 16 10.72 13.29 -13.77
N LYS A 17 9.61 13.88 -13.29
CA LYS A 17 9.65 15.09 -12.46
C LYS A 17 10.45 14.86 -11.17
N GLY A 18 10.24 13.73 -10.51
CA GLY A 18 10.98 13.39 -9.29
C GLY A 18 12.48 13.21 -9.53
N LEU A 19 12.86 12.57 -10.64
CA LEU A 19 14.27 12.41 -11.03
C LEU A 19 14.94 13.75 -11.37
N GLN A 20 14.23 14.65 -12.04
CA GLN A 20 14.72 16.02 -12.29
C GLN A 20 15.01 16.75 -10.97
N VAL A 21 14.14 16.62 -9.97
CA VAL A 21 14.36 17.19 -8.63
C VAL A 21 15.60 16.61 -7.95
N CYS A 22 15.79 15.29 -8.02
CA CYS A 22 16.99 14.64 -7.48
C CYS A 22 18.27 15.11 -8.18
N ASN A 23 18.21 15.42 -9.48
CA ASN A 23 19.36 15.88 -10.26
C ASN A 23 19.65 17.37 -10.04
N SER A 24 18.62 18.23 -9.96
CA SER A 24 18.77 19.68 -9.77
C SER A 24 19.14 20.08 -8.33
N SER A 25 18.89 19.22 -7.34
CA SER A 25 19.30 19.47 -5.94
C SER A 25 20.78 19.19 -5.68
N SER A 26 21.52 18.73 -6.70
CA SER A 26 22.87 18.17 -6.59
C SER A 26 23.95 19.17 -7.04
N GLU A 27 24.06 20.33 -6.39
CA GLU A 27 25.35 21.05 -6.40
C GLU A 27 26.41 20.30 -5.56
N LYS A 28 25.97 19.43 -4.63
CA LYS A 28 26.82 18.55 -3.83
C LYS A 28 26.91 17.16 -4.46
N LYS A 29 28.12 16.65 -4.66
CA LYS A 29 28.39 15.32 -5.23
C LYS A 29 27.81 14.22 -4.31
N MET A 30 26.65 13.66 -4.67
CA MET A 30 26.05 12.56 -3.92
C MET A 30 26.88 11.28 -4.04
N THR A 31 26.95 10.51 -2.98
CA THR A 31 27.45 9.14 -3.00
C THR A 31 26.51 8.23 -3.80
N ILE A 32 27.02 7.10 -4.28
CA ILE A 32 26.22 6.10 -5.01
C ILE A 32 25.04 5.61 -4.14
N LEU A 33 25.25 5.46 -2.83
CA LEU A 33 24.22 5.03 -1.89
C LEU A 33 23.09 6.07 -1.76
N GLU A 34 23.43 7.35 -1.65
CA GLU A 34 22.46 8.45 -1.60
C GLU A 34 21.68 8.54 -2.90
N ARG A 35 22.36 8.44 -4.04
CA ARG A 35 21.71 8.43 -5.36
C ARG A 35 20.72 7.27 -5.48
N LYS A 36 21.09 6.07 -5.05
CA LYS A 36 20.19 4.89 -5.03
C LYS A 36 18.97 5.14 -4.15
N LYS A 37 19.16 5.70 -2.95
CA LYS A 37 18.06 6.02 -2.03
C LYS A 37 17.13 7.10 -2.61
N ALA A 38 17.69 8.15 -3.23
CA ALA A 38 16.93 9.22 -3.85
C ALA A 38 16.09 8.71 -5.04
N ILE A 39 16.67 7.88 -5.91
CA ILE A 39 15.96 7.27 -7.04
C ILE A 39 14.80 6.40 -6.54
N LYS A 40 15.05 5.54 -5.53
CA LYS A 40 14.01 4.69 -4.93
C LYS A 40 12.88 5.53 -4.35
N LEU A 41 13.22 6.52 -3.52
CA LEU A 41 12.25 7.39 -2.88
C LEU A 41 11.43 8.17 -3.91
N SER A 42 12.07 8.70 -4.95
CA SER A 42 11.39 9.38 -6.05
C SER A 42 10.38 8.46 -6.75
N ALA A 43 10.74 7.19 -6.99
CA ALA A 43 9.83 6.21 -7.57
C ALA A 43 8.65 5.90 -6.63
N ASP A 44 8.91 5.69 -5.34
CA ASP A 44 7.88 5.40 -4.34
C ASP A 44 6.87 6.57 -4.23
N ILE A 45 7.35 7.82 -4.18
CA ILE A 45 6.50 9.02 -4.15
C ILE A 45 5.72 9.15 -5.47
N ALA A 46 6.35 8.96 -6.62
CA ALA A 46 5.69 9.06 -7.92
C ALA A 46 4.56 8.03 -8.05
N MET A 47 4.82 6.78 -7.66
CA MET A 47 3.83 5.69 -7.63
C MET A 47 2.66 6.04 -6.72
N ALA A 48 2.91 6.44 -5.47
CA ALA A 48 1.86 6.84 -4.53
C ALA A 48 1.05 8.04 -5.04
N SER A 49 1.72 9.01 -5.67
CA SER A 49 1.08 10.19 -6.22
C SER A 49 0.12 9.86 -7.37
N THR A 50 0.30 8.76 -8.11
CA THR A 50 -0.69 8.31 -9.12
C THR A 50 -2.06 8.00 -8.53
N ARG A 51 -2.13 7.70 -7.23
CA ARG A 51 -3.39 7.46 -6.53
C ARG A 51 -3.99 8.71 -5.91
N ASN A 52 -3.36 9.89 -6.03
CA ASN A 52 -3.89 11.15 -5.51
C ASN A 52 -4.35 11.07 -4.03
N GLY A 53 -3.69 10.23 -3.24
CA GLY A 53 -4.04 10.01 -1.84
C GLY A 53 -5.36 9.28 -1.60
N THR A 54 -5.97 8.63 -2.59
CA THR A 54 -7.24 7.90 -2.41
C THR A 54 -7.07 6.62 -1.60
N THR A 55 -5.93 5.95 -1.75
CA THR A 55 -5.62 4.68 -1.07
C THR A 55 -4.81 4.90 0.20
N CYS A 56 -5.10 4.13 1.23
CA CYS A 56 -4.38 4.12 2.50
C CYS A 56 -2.88 3.89 2.28
N TRP A 57 -2.49 2.92 1.43
CA TRP A 57 -1.07 2.64 1.15
C TRP A 57 -0.36 3.83 0.53
N SER A 58 -1.01 4.55 -0.39
CA SER A 58 -0.41 5.72 -1.03
C SER A 58 -0.17 6.86 -0.03
N ARG A 59 -1.10 7.05 0.92
CA ARG A 59 -0.97 8.06 1.98
C ARG A 59 0.15 7.68 2.94
N ALA A 60 0.26 6.41 3.30
CA ALA A 60 1.33 5.92 4.18
C ALA A 60 2.72 6.16 3.57
N ILE A 61 2.90 5.89 2.27
CA ILE A 61 4.16 6.18 1.56
C ILE A 61 4.46 7.67 1.58
N ILE A 62 3.48 8.52 1.23
CA ILE A 62 3.68 9.98 1.19
C ILE A 62 4.00 10.52 2.59
N ALA A 63 3.30 10.07 3.63
CA ALA A 63 3.53 10.48 5.02
C ALA A 63 4.95 10.11 5.50
N ASN A 64 5.40 8.90 5.20
CA ASN A 64 6.76 8.47 5.53
C ASN A 64 7.82 9.27 4.76
N ALA A 65 7.56 9.55 3.47
CA ALA A 65 8.44 10.38 2.67
C ALA A 65 8.51 11.84 3.17
N THR A 66 7.40 12.42 3.64
CA THR A 66 7.40 13.79 4.20
C THR A 66 8.26 13.93 5.44
N GLN A 67 8.36 12.87 6.26
CA GLN A 67 9.19 12.87 7.47
C GLN A 67 10.69 12.96 7.14
N SER A 68 11.11 12.44 5.98
CA SER A 68 12.53 12.35 5.61
C SER A 68 12.96 13.36 4.55
N ASN A 69 12.10 13.70 3.59
CA ASN A 69 12.47 14.42 2.36
C ASN A 69 11.33 15.32 1.84
N ARG A 70 10.83 16.21 2.70
CA ARG A 70 9.71 17.12 2.42
C ARG A 70 9.80 17.88 1.09
N VAL A 71 10.99 18.37 0.73
CA VAL A 71 11.22 19.17 -0.50
C VAL A 71 10.95 18.35 -1.78
N VAL A 72 11.34 17.08 -1.79
CA VAL A 72 11.13 16.19 -2.94
C VAL A 72 9.64 15.87 -3.10
N VAL A 73 8.98 15.62 -1.97
CA VAL A 73 7.54 15.32 -1.93
C VAL A 73 6.72 16.50 -2.49
N GLU A 74 7.00 17.71 -2.02
CA GLU A 74 6.28 18.93 -2.44
C GLU A 74 6.45 19.24 -3.93
N ARG A 75 7.64 19.02 -4.51
CA ARG A 75 7.86 19.22 -5.95
C ARG A 75 7.22 18.15 -6.83
N ILE A 76 7.12 16.90 -6.37
CA ILE A 76 6.46 15.82 -7.13
C ILE A 76 4.94 15.95 -7.10
N LEU A 77 4.37 16.31 -5.94
CA LEU A 77 2.92 16.48 -5.76
C LEU A 77 2.40 17.84 -6.28
N GLY A 78 3.28 18.85 -6.39
CA GLY A 78 2.88 20.24 -6.63
C GLY A 78 2.32 20.91 -5.36
N PRO A 79 1.87 22.17 -5.42
CA PRO A 79 1.20 22.84 -4.30
C PRO A 79 -0.09 22.08 -3.94
N HIS A 80 0.02 21.19 -2.96
CA HIS A 80 -1.04 20.29 -2.56
C HIS A 80 -1.94 21.02 -1.54
N LYS A 81 -3.16 21.37 -1.94
CA LYS A 81 -4.22 21.72 -0.97
C LYS A 81 -4.41 20.51 -0.06
N PRO A 82 -4.37 20.64 1.28
CA PRO A 82 -4.59 19.51 2.16
C PRO A 82 -5.98 18.92 1.86
N SER A 83 -6.00 17.76 1.21
CA SER A 83 -7.22 16.98 1.08
C SER A 83 -7.64 16.66 2.50
N ARG A 84 -8.79 17.20 2.88
CA ARG A 84 -9.38 17.10 4.22
C ARG A 84 -9.24 15.67 4.72
N SER A 85 -8.70 15.52 5.92
CA SER A 85 -8.92 14.32 6.72
C SER A 85 -10.42 14.10 6.80
N VAL A 86 -10.94 13.22 5.95
CA VAL A 86 -12.28 12.68 6.16
C VAL A 86 -12.10 11.73 7.33
N SER A 87 -12.35 12.24 8.53
CA SER A 87 -12.60 11.43 9.70
C SER A 87 -13.59 10.35 9.29
N SER A 88 -13.15 9.09 9.29
CA SER A 88 -14.07 7.97 9.11
C SER A 88 -15.09 8.08 10.23
N VAL A 89 -16.33 8.40 9.87
CA VAL A 89 -17.46 8.48 10.79
C VAL A 89 -17.63 7.11 11.44
N MET A 90 -17.13 6.98 12.66
CA MET A 90 -17.24 5.78 13.45
C MET A 90 -18.66 5.71 14.00
N HIS A 91 -19.56 4.99 13.32
CA HIS A 91 -20.89 4.71 13.87
C HIS A 91 -20.77 3.71 15.03
N LYS A 92 -20.63 4.23 16.25
CA LYS A 92 -20.84 3.46 17.49
C LYS A 92 -22.33 3.12 17.60
N LYS A 93 -22.75 1.97 17.07
CA LYS A 93 -24.07 1.41 17.39
C LYS A 93 -23.94 0.40 18.53
N ILE A 94 -24.35 0.87 19.70
CA ILE A 94 -24.63 0.10 20.91
C ILE A 94 -25.67 -0.98 20.55
N LEU A 95 -25.36 -2.25 20.78
CA LEU A 95 -26.37 -3.30 20.82
C LEU A 95 -26.31 -4.01 22.18
N LYS A 96 -27.24 -3.63 23.07
CA LYS A 96 -27.63 -4.45 24.23
C LYS A 96 -28.34 -5.69 23.68
N LYS A 97 -27.94 -6.90 24.09
CA LYS A 97 -28.82 -8.08 23.96
C LYS A 97 -28.70 -9.01 25.17
N SER A 98 -29.86 -9.24 25.75
CA SER A 98 -30.20 -9.99 26.95
C SER A 98 -29.58 -11.39 27.04
N ARG A 99 -29.14 -11.78 28.24
CA ARG A 99 -28.99 -13.19 28.64
C ARG A 99 -30.32 -13.91 28.44
N ARG A 100 -30.33 -15.01 27.66
CA ARG A 100 -31.35 -16.05 27.79
C ARG A 100 -30.64 -17.36 28.09
N VAL A 101 -30.96 -17.89 29.26
CA VAL A 101 -30.69 -19.26 29.68
C VAL A 101 -31.54 -20.17 28.81
N CYS A 102 -30.94 -21.16 28.15
CA CYS A 102 -31.65 -22.33 27.66
C CYS A 102 -30.83 -23.59 27.92
N SER A 103 -31.58 -24.59 28.37
CA SER A 103 -31.21 -25.81 29.04
C SER A 103 -30.48 -26.85 28.19
N SER A 104 -29.77 -27.70 28.92
CA SER A 104 -29.12 -28.93 28.49
C SER A 104 -30.11 -29.91 27.85
N ARG A 105 -29.94 -30.21 26.55
CA ARG A 105 -30.38 -31.47 25.93
C ARG A 105 -29.74 -31.68 24.55
N SER A 106 -28.73 -32.55 24.48
CA SER A 106 -28.53 -33.57 23.43
C SER A 106 -27.07 -34.04 23.44
N ARG A 107 -26.80 -35.15 24.12
CA ARG A 107 -25.46 -35.74 24.31
C ARG A 107 -25.02 -36.71 23.20
N ARG A 108 -25.63 -36.70 22.01
CA ARG A 108 -25.30 -37.66 20.93
C ARG A 108 -24.93 -37.06 19.56
N VAL A 109 -24.52 -35.78 19.49
CA VAL A 109 -23.98 -35.14 18.26
C VAL A 109 -22.56 -34.56 18.49
N LEU A 110 -21.93 -34.89 19.61
CA LEU A 110 -20.75 -34.14 20.09
C LEU A 110 -19.41 -34.56 19.44
N MET A 111 -19.32 -35.73 18.82
CA MET A 111 -18.03 -36.22 18.31
C MET A 111 -17.67 -35.66 16.93
N ARG A 112 -18.59 -35.61 15.97
CA ARG A 112 -18.35 -34.97 14.66
C ARG A 112 -18.14 -33.44 14.75
N LYS A 113 -18.68 -32.77 15.78
CA LYS A 113 -18.52 -31.33 15.98
C LYS A 113 -17.15 -30.94 16.57
N ARG A 114 -16.50 -31.82 17.35
CA ARG A 114 -15.22 -31.51 18.01
C ARG A 114 -14.09 -31.39 17.00
N ASP A 115 -14.04 -32.26 16.01
CA ASP A 115 -13.01 -32.20 14.96
C ASP A 115 -13.25 -31.00 14.03
N ALA A 116 -14.49 -30.71 13.65
CA ALA A 116 -14.84 -29.53 12.86
C ALA A 116 -14.55 -28.20 13.59
N VAL A 117 -14.69 -28.15 14.92
CA VAL A 117 -14.37 -26.97 15.73
C VAL A 117 -12.85 -26.79 15.87
N LYS A 118 -12.08 -27.88 16.03
CA LYS A 118 -10.62 -27.86 16.04
C LYS A 118 -10.04 -27.46 14.67
N THR A 119 -10.56 -27.98 13.56
CA THR A 119 -10.11 -27.57 12.23
C THR A 119 -10.45 -26.11 11.93
N ARG A 120 -11.63 -25.62 12.35
CA ARG A 120 -12.00 -24.21 12.25
C ARG A 120 -11.09 -23.29 13.07
N SER A 121 -10.66 -23.70 14.26
CA SER A 121 -9.74 -22.89 15.09
C SER A 121 -8.33 -22.83 14.50
N ILE A 122 -7.84 -23.94 13.92
CA ILE A 122 -6.57 -23.99 13.19
C ILE A 122 -6.65 -23.10 11.94
N ALA A 123 -7.71 -23.21 11.13
CA ALA A 123 -7.90 -22.38 9.95
C ALA A 123 -7.93 -20.88 10.29
N LYS A 124 -8.67 -20.50 11.35
CA LYS A 124 -8.68 -19.11 11.85
C LYS A 124 -7.30 -18.62 12.26
N ARG A 125 -6.52 -19.44 12.97
CA ARG A 125 -5.15 -19.10 13.38
C ARG A 125 -4.24 -18.90 12.16
N LEU A 126 -4.37 -19.75 11.14
CA LEU A 126 -3.60 -19.62 9.90
C LEU A 126 -3.97 -18.35 9.13
N VAL A 127 -5.26 -18.06 8.99
CA VAL A 127 -5.74 -16.82 8.36
C VAL A 127 -5.21 -15.61 9.12
N TRP A 128 -5.35 -15.56 10.45
CA TRP A 128 -4.84 -14.47 11.26
C TRP A 128 -3.34 -14.23 11.05
N LYS A 129 -2.52 -15.30 11.08
CA LYS A 129 -1.08 -15.18 10.82
C LYS A 129 -0.78 -14.63 9.42
N LYS A 130 -1.46 -15.13 8.39
CA LYS A 130 -1.30 -14.63 7.02
C LYS A 130 -1.74 -13.16 6.89
N THR A 131 -2.81 -12.78 7.56
CA THR A 131 -3.28 -11.39 7.62
C THR A 131 -2.23 -10.50 8.27
N GLN A 132 -1.59 -10.92 9.38
CA GLN A 132 -0.51 -10.13 10.00
C GLN A 132 0.70 -9.95 9.07
N VAL A 133 1.10 -11.00 8.36
CA VAL A 133 2.16 -10.90 7.35
C VAL A 133 1.75 -9.92 6.26
N LEU A 134 0.51 -10.01 5.76
CA LEU A 134 0.02 -9.10 4.72
C LEU A 134 0.01 -7.64 5.19
N LYS A 135 -0.42 -7.37 6.44
CA LYS A 135 -0.38 -6.02 7.03
C LYS A 135 1.04 -5.45 7.05
N SER A 136 2.05 -6.27 7.29
CA SER A 136 3.45 -5.83 7.28
C SER A 136 4.03 -5.56 5.87
N LEU A 137 3.40 -6.10 4.83
CA LEU A 137 3.86 -5.96 3.43
C LEU A 137 3.22 -4.77 2.71
N VAL A 138 1.98 -4.42 3.08
CA VAL A 138 1.28 -3.28 2.50
C VAL A 138 1.62 -2.03 3.31
N PRO A 139 2.11 -0.95 2.68
CA PRO A 139 2.38 0.29 3.40
C PRO A 139 1.13 0.76 4.18
N GLY A 140 1.26 0.98 5.50
CA GLY A 140 0.14 1.38 6.35
C GLY A 140 -0.89 0.27 6.62
N GLY A 141 -0.61 -0.98 6.22
CA GLY A 141 -1.47 -2.14 6.45
C GLY A 141 -1.64 -2.48 7.94
N GLU A 142 -0.66 -2.13 8.76
CA GLU A 142 -0.69 -2.26 10.22
C GLU A 142 -1.87 -1.51 10.86
N PHE A 143 -2.33 -0.42 10.23
CA PHE A 143 -3.46 0.40 10.69
C PHE A 143 -4.81 -0.02 10.08
N MET A 144 -4.84 -1.05 9.22
CA MET A 144 -6.08 -1.52 8.59
C MET A 144 -6.76 -2.55 9.48
N GLU A 145 -7.86 -2.19 10.12
CA GLU A 145 -8.65 -3.12 10.95
C GLU A 145 -9.55 -4.03 10.12
N ASP A 146 -10.14 -3.50 9.06
CA ASP A 146 -11.01 -4.23 8.15
C ASP A 146 -10.21 -5.09 7.15
N GLU A 147 -10.46 -6.41 7.16
CA GLU A 147 -9.81 -7.36 6.26
C GLU A 147 -10.17 -7.12 4.79
N MET A 148 -11.40 -6.68 4.49
CA MET A 148 -11.81 -6.41 3.12
C MET A 148 -11.09 -5.19 2.55
N CYS A 149 -10.96 -4.12 3.35
CA CYS A 149 -10.13 -2.97 3.03
C CYS A 149 -8.67 -3.37 2.78
N LEU A 150 -8.07 -4.21 3.64
CA LEU A 150 -6.70 -4.70 3.47
C LEU A 150 -6.51 -5.45 2.14
N ILE A 151 -7.44 -6.33 1.77
CA ILE A 151 -7.38 -7.04 0.49
C ILE A 151 -7.53 -6.07 -0.70
N ALA A 152 -8.46 -5.12 -0.64
CA ALA A 152 -8.66 -4.13 -1.70
C ALA A 152 -7.41 -3.26 -1.91
N GLU A 153 -6.82 -2.75 -0.82
CA GLU A 153 -5.58 -1.97 -0.83
C GLU A 153 -4.40 -2.80 -1.34
N THR A 154 -4.31 -4.09 -0.95
CA THR A 154 -3.29 -5.02 -1.45
C THR A 154 -3.38 -5.18 -2.97
N LEU A 155 -4.58 -5.42 -3.50
CA LEU A 155 -4.79 -5.59 -4.94
C LEU A 155 -4.39 -4.34 -5.70
N ASP A 156 -4.77 -3.15 -5.20
CA ASP A 156 -4.39 -1.89 -5.81
C ASP A 156 -2.87 -1.65 -5.76
N TYR A 157 -2.24 -1.99 -4.64
CA TYR A 157 -0.79 -1.87 -4.47
C TYR A 157 -0.02 -2.82 -5.41
N ILE A 158 -0.47 -4.06 -5.58
CA ILE A 158 0.12 -5.01 -6.56
C ILE A 158 0.05 -4.46 -7.98
N VAL A 159 -1.08 -3.89 -8.39
CA VAL A 159 -1.23 -3.28 -9.71
C VAL A 159 -0.25 -2.11 -9.89
N SER A 160 -0.07 -1.30 -8.84
CA SER A 160 0.84 -0.16 -8.83
C SER A 160 2.31 -0.60 -8.90
N LEU A 161 2.70 -1.62 -8.14
CA LEU A 161 4.03 -2.24 -8.19
C LEU A 161 4.36 -2.81 -9.57
N ARG A 162 3.40 -3.51 -10.20
CA ARG A 162 3.58 -4.03 -11.56
C ARG A 162 3.81 -2.89 -12.55
N ALA A 163 3.01 -1.83 -12.47
CA ALA A 163 3.18 -0.66 -13.33
C ALA A 163 4.55 0.01 -13.14
N GLN A 164 5.00 0.17 -11.90
CA GLN A 164 6.33 0.69 -11.57
C GLN A 164 7.43 -0.17 -12.19
N VAL A 165 7.42 -1.48 -11.95
CA VAL A 165 8.44 -2.41 -12.46
C VAL A 165 8.46 -2.44 -14.00
N ASP A 166 7.30 -2.45 -14.64
CA ASP A 166 7.20 -2.45 -16.10
C ASP A 166 7.83 -1.21 -16.72
N VAL A 167 7.57 -0.02 -16.15
CA VAL A 167 8.17 1.23 -16.62
C VAL A 167 9.68 1.23 -16.40
N MET A 168 10.15 0.77 -15.24
CA MET A 168 11.59 0.69 -14.94
C MET A 168 12.32 -0.25 -15.90
N ARG A 169 11.74 -1.41 -16.21
CA ARG A 169 12.29 -2.35 -17.20
C ARG A 169 12.35 -1.74 -18.58
N CYS A 170 11.28 -1.08 -19.03
CA CYS A 170 11.25 -0.41 -20.33
C CYS A 170 12.37 0.61 -20.49
N LEU A 171 12.61 1.44 -19.45
CA LEU A 171 13.72 2.38 -19.45
C LEU A 171 15.09 1.68 -19.51
N ALA A 172 15.30 0.63 -18.70
CA ALA A 172 16.56 -0.13 -18.72
C ALA A 172 16.84 -0.72 -20.10
N THR A 173 15.85 -1.37 -20.72
CA THR A 173 15.98 -1.94 -22.07
C THR A 173 16.21 -0.86 -23.13
N THR A 174 15.58 0.30 -22.99
CA THR A 174 15.78 1.42 -23.92
C THR A 174 17.19 1.99 -23.80
N THR A 175 17.73 2.11 -22.58
CA THR A 175 19.10 2.58 -22.36
C THR A 175 20.15 1.60 -22.88
N GLU A 176 19.91 0.30 -22.77
CA GLU A 176 20.77 -0.74 -23.36
C GLU A 176 20.79 -0.66 -24.89
N LEU A 177 19.64 -0.43 -25.52
CA LEU A 177 19.54 -0.25 -26.97
C LEU A 177 20.25 1.01 -27.47
N ILE A 178 20.24 2.09 -26.68
CA ILE A 178 20.91 3.36 -27.03
C ILE A 178 22.43 3.25 -26.86
N ASN A 179 22.89 2.60 -25.77
CA ASN A 179 24.33 2.48 -25.44
C ASN A 179 25.01 1.27 -26.11
N GLY A 180 24.25 0.37 -26.75
CA GLY A 180 24.75 -0.75 -27.54
C GLY A 180 25.04 -0.41 -29.01
N LYS A 181 25.03 0.89 -29.36
CA LYS A 181 25.60 1.46 -30.59
C LYS A 181 26.87 2.22 -30.24
#